data_AF-A0A1V5BKB7-F1
#
_entry.id   AF-A0A1V5BKB7-F1
#
_cell.length_a   1.000
_cell.length_b   1.000
_cell.length_c   1.000
_cell.angle_alpha   90.00
_cell.angle_beta   90.00
_cell.angle_gamma   90.00
#
_symmetry.space_group_name_H-M   'P 1'
#
loop_
_entity.id
_entity.type
_entity.pdbx_description
1 polymer ?
#
loop_
_entity_poly.entity_id
_entity_poly.type
_entity_poly.pdbx_seq_one_letter_code
_entity_poly.pdbx_strand_id
1 'polypeptide(L)' 'MEEKLLTEKELCQWLQVTRATAWRWRKEGMPCIKHGKSIRFEKKEILNWLKRNSKN' A
#
# COMPACT_ATOMS: atom_id res chain seq x y z
N MET A 1 11.77 16.05 -2.20
CA MET A 1 12.20 14.85 -2.93
C MET A 1 11.06 13.83 -2.85
N GLU A 2 10.60 13.38 -4.01
CA GLU A 2 9.35 12.67 -4.36
C GLU A 2 8.59 11.91 -3.26
N GLU A 3 7.42 12.43 -2.89
CA GLU A 3 6.33 11.67 -2.28
C GLU A 3 5.77 10.69 -3.32
N LYS A 4 6.41 9.53 -3.48
CA LYS A 4 5.97 8.49 -4.43
C LYS A 4 4.67 7.84 -3.95
N LEU A 5 3.57 8.50 -4.31
CA LEU A 5 2.24 7.95 -4.27
C LEU A 5 2.07 6.92 -5.38
N LEU A 6 2.10 5.64 -5.01
CA LEU A 6 1.91 4.52 -5.89
C LEU A 6 0.44 4.31 -6.20
N THR A 7 0.18 3.78 -7.39
CA THR A 7 -1.09 3.12 -7.69
C THR A 7 -1.09 1.68 -7.17
N GLU A 8 -2.25 1.03 -7.11
CA GLU A 8 -2.38 -0.37 -6.70
C GLU A 8 -1.50 -1.32 -7.55
N LYS A 9 -1.34 -1.02 -8.84
CA LYS A 9 -0.45 -1.76 -9.74
C LYS A 9 1.01 -1.61 -9.35
N GLU A 10 1.46 -0.37 -9.13
CA GLU A 10 2.85 -0.10 -8.74
C GLU A 10 3.16 -0.67 -7.36
N LEU A 11 2.19 -0.66 -6.45
CA LEU A 11 2.30 -1.30 -5.15
C LEU A 11 2.55 -2.81 -5.29
N CYS A 12 1.74 -3.49 -6.10
CA CYS A 12 1.91 -4.93 -6.35
C CYS A 12 3.26 -5.24 -6.99
N GLN A 13 3.69 -4.42 -7.96
CA GLN A 13 5.00 -4.56 -8.60
C GLN A 13 6.15 -4.31 -7.63
N TRP A 14 6.03 -3.28 -6.80
CA TRP A 14 7.08 -2.88 -5.86
C TRP A 14 7.28 -3.88 -4.73
N LEU A 15 6.19 -4.41 -4.17
CA LEU A 15 6.23 -5.42 -3.12
C LEU A 15 6.31 -6.85 -3.68
N GLN A 16 6.29 -7.00 -5.01
CA GLN A 16 6.19 -8.28 -5.72
C GLN A 16 5.08 -9.18 -5.15
N VAL A 17 3.96 -8.57 -4.75
CA VAL A 17 2.82 -9.29 -4.21
C VAL A 17 1.72 -9.43 -5.25
N THR A 18 0.89 -10.45 -5.06
CA THR A 18 -0.30 -10.64 -5.89
C THR A 18 -1.41 -9.66 -5.50
N ARG A 19 -2.35 -9.41 -6.43
CA ARG A 19 -3.58 -8.66 -6.15
C ARG A 19 -4.36 -9.23 -4.97
N ALA A 20 -4.33 -10.55 -4.77
CA ALA A 20 -4.99 -11.19 -3.63
C ALA A 20 -4.39 -10.72 -2.30
N THR A 21 -3.06 -10.61 -2.21
CA THR A 21 -2.38 -10.07 -1.04
C THR A 21 -2.72 -8.60 -0.82
N ALA A 22 -2.69 -7.78 -1.88
CA ALA A 22 -3.09 -6.37 -1.78
C ALA A 22 -4.55 -6.21 -1.33
N TRP A 23 -5.45 -7.10 -1.78
CA TRP A 23 -6.84 -7.13 -1.35
C TRP A 23 -6.99 -7.53 0.13
N ARG A 24 -6.24 -8.54 0.59
CA ARG A 24 -6.18 -8.90 2.02
C ARG A 24 -5.71 -7.72 2.87
N TRP A 25 -4.63 -7.07 2.47
CA TRP A 25 -4.14 -5.88 3.17
C TRP A 25 -5.16 -4.75 3.19
N ARG A 26 -5.91 -4.54 2.09
CA ARG A 26 -7.00 -3.56 2.08
C ARG A 26 -8.09 -3.91 3.10
N LYS A 27 -8.39 -5.20 3.31
CA LYS A 27 -9.31 -5.68 4.35
C LYS A 27 -8.73 -5.55 5.76
N GLU A 28 -7.42 -5.68 5.91
CA GLU A 28 -6.68 -5.47 7.17
C GLU A 28 -6.46 -3.98 7.52
N GLY A 29 -6.94 -3.05 6.70
CA GLY A 29 -6.84 -1.61 6.98
C GLY A 29 -5.54 -0.98 6.50
N MET A 30 -4.97 -1.49 5.41
CA MET A 30 -3.78 -0.90 4.77
C MET A 30 -3.96 0.59 4.47
N PRO A 31 -2.96 1.43 4.77
CA PRO A 31 -3.04 2.87 4.53
C PRO A 31 -3.14 3.17 3.03
N CYS A 32 -4.26 3.79 2.66
CA CYS A 32 -4.50 4.28 1.32
C CYS A 32 -5.06 5.71 1.39
N ILE A 33 -4.46 6.60 0.61
CA ILE A 33 -4.83 8.01 0.54
C ILE A 33 -5.85 8.16 -0.59
N LYS A 34 -7.09 8.50 -0.24
CA LYS A 34 -8.08 8.94 -1.23
C LYS A 34 -7.86 10.40 -1.57
N HIS A 35 -7.41 10.66 -2.78
CA HIS A 35 -7.32 12.01 -3.34
C HIS A 35 -8.43 12.18 -4.39
N GLY A 36 -9.60 12.66 -3.93
CA GLY A 36 -10.80 12.80 -4.75
C GLY A 36 -11.29 11.45 -5.30
N LYS A 37 -11.26 11.29 -6.64
CA LYS A 37 -11.64 10.05 -7.34
C LYS A 37 -10.50 9.01 -7.43
N SER A 38 -9.27 9.39 -7.07
CA SER A 38 -8.10 8.50 -7.18
C SER A 38 -7.68 7.98 -5.81
N ILE A 39 -7.35 6.69 -5.75
CA ILE A 39 -6.72 6.08 -4.58
C ILE A 39 -5.23 6.00 -4.84
N ARG A 40 -4.46 6.56 -3.90
CA ARG A 40 -3.01 6.69 -3.94
C ARG A 40 -2.43 5.98 -2.73
N PHE A 41 -1.28 5.35 -2.88
CA PHE A 41 -0.65 4.53 -1.86
C PHE A 41 0.72 5.11 -1.53
N GLU A 42 0.90 5.61 -0.31
CA GLU A 42 2.21 6.14 0.08
C GLU A 42 3.15 5.00 0.49
N LYS A 43 4.30 4.89 -0.18
CA LYS A 43 5.31 3.87 0.14
C LYS A 43 5.70 3.85 1.62
N LYS A 44 5.85 5.04 2.21
CA LYS A 44 6.36 5.21 3.58
C LYS A 44 5.34 4.71 4.60
N GLU A 45 4.07 5.09 4.45
CA GLU A 45 2.99 4.56 5.29
C GLU A 45 2.84 3.04 5.15
N ILE A 46 2.91 2.52 3.92
CA ILE A 46 2.82 1.08 3.68
C ILE A 46 3.97 0.32 4.32
N LEU A 47 5.21 0.81 4.18
CA LEU A 47 6.36 0.21 4.86
C LEU A 47 6.19 0.21 6.37
N ASN A 48 5.67 1.29 6.93
CA ASN A 48 5.42 1.39 8.36
C ASN A 48 4.33 0.39 8.80
N TRP A 49 3.26 0.26 8.02
CA TRP A 49 2.19 -0.70 8.25
C TRP A 49 2.69 -2.15 8.14
N LEU A 50 3.46 -2.48 7.09
CA LEU A 50 4.07 -3.80 6.92
C LEU A 50 5.02 -4.15 8.06
N LYS A 51 5.84 -3.20 8.51
CA LYS A 51 6.72 -3.40 9.68
C LYS A 51 5.96 -3.67 10.97
N ARG A 52 4.77 -3.08 11.14
CA ARG A 52 3.88 -3.36 12.27
C ARG A 52 3.22 -4.74 12.14
N ASN A 53 2.74 -5.10 10.95
CA ASN A 53 2.01 -6.36 10.72
C ASN A 53 2.94 -7.59 10.69
N SER A 54 4.21 -7.44 10.30
CA SER A 54 5.20 -8.53 10.25
C SER A 54 5.82 -8.88 11.61
N LYS A 55 5.54 -8.12 12.67
CA LYS A 55 6.14 -8.31 14.00
C LYS A 55 5.38 -9.29 14.91
N ASN A 56 4.47 -10.09 14.35
CA ASN A 56 3.69 -11.08 15.10
C ASN A 56 4.09 -12.51 14.75
#